data_AF-A0A0F9MW13-F1
#
_entry.id   AF-A0A0F9MW13-F1
#
_cell.length_a   1.000
_cell.length_b   1.000
_cell.length_c   1.000
_cell.angle_alpha   90.00
_cell.angle_beta   90.00
_cell.angle_gamma   90.00
#
_symmetry.space_group_name_H-M   'P 1'
#
loop_
_entity.id
_entity.type
_entity.pdbx_description
1 polymer ?
#
loop_
_entity_poly.entity_id
_entity_poly.type
_entity_poly.pdbx_seq_one_letter_code
_entity_poly.pdbx_strand_id
1 'polypeptide(L)' 'MKKGSKYGTHRVIEPKGALPQPATKISNDMEIYDNEILIDVDYLNIDSASFT' A
#
# COMPACT_ATOMS: atom_id res chain seq x y z
N MET A 1 -6.33 -16.70 1.14
CA MET A 1 -5.81 -15.35 0.79
C MET A 1 -4.30 -15.38 0.91
N LYS A 2 -3.56 -14.61 0.10
CA LYS A 2 -2.10 -14.52 0.23
C LYS A 2 -1.75 -13.86 1.56
N LYS A 3 -0.72 -14.35 2.24
CA LYS A 3 -0.27 -13.78 3.53
C LYS A 3 0.45 -12.46 3.29
N GLY A 4 -0.06 -11.38 3.86
CA GLY A 4 0.57 -10.06 3.77
C GLY A 4 1.63 -9.82 4.84
N SER A 5 2.50 -8.85 4.56
CA SER A 5 3.43 -8.28 5.54
C SER A 5 2.68 -7.39 6.51
N LYS A 6 2.99 -7.49 7.81
CA LYS A 6 2.40 -6.68 8.88
C LYS A 6 2.48 -5.17 8.60
N TYR A 7 3.51 -4.72 7.91
CA TYR A 7 3.76 -3.30 7.61
C TYR A 7 3.49 -2.93 6.15
N GLY A 8 2.82 -3.79 5.38
CA GLY A 8 2.49 -3.51 3.97
C GLY A 8 3.68 -3.56 3.01
N THR A 9 4.86 -4.00 3.46
CA THR A 9 6.08 -4.03 2.61
C THR A 9 5.94 -4.93 1.38
N HIS A 10 4.99 -5.86 1.38
CA HIS A 10 4.67 -6.71 0.22
C HIS A 10 4.10 -5.92 -0.97
N ARG A 11 3.65 -4.68 -0.77
CA ARG A 11 3.24 -3.77 -1.85
C ARG A 11 4.38 -2.96 -2.44
N VAL A 12 5.56 -2.89 -1.81
CA VAL A 12 6.68 -2.07 -2.28
C VAL A 12 7.39 -2.75 -3.45
N ILE A 13 7.45 -2.06 -4.60
CA ILE A 13 8.19 -2.51 -5.78
C ILE A 13 9.62 -1.98 -5.72
N GLU A 14 9.81 -0.72 -5.33
CA GLU A 14 11.13 -0.08 -5.27
C GLU A 14 11.22 1.00 -4.17
N PRO A 15 12.31 1.01 -3.37
CA PRO A 15 13.29 -0.07 -3.23
C PRO A 15 12.70 -1.27 -2.47
N LYS A 16 12.99 -2.50 -2.92
CA LYS A 16 12.48 -3.72 -2.28
C LYS A 16 12.87 -3.78 -0.79
N GLY A 17 11.91 -4.11 0.05
CA GLY A 17 12.11 -4.26 1.49
C GLY A 17 11.98 -2.96 2.30
N ALA A 18 11.84 -1.80 1.65
CA ALA A 18 11.47 -0.57 2.35
C ALA A 18 10.02 -0.59 2.84
N LEU A 19 9.69 0.35 3.72
CA LEU A 19 8.31 0.62 4.12
C LEU A 19 7.54 1.32 2.98
N PRO A 20 6.19 1.28 2.98
CA PRO A 20 5.40 1.94 1.95
C PRO A 20 5.62 3.46 1.83
N GLN A 21 5.82 4.16 2.94
CA GLN A 21 5.95 5.62 2.95
C GLN A 21 7.15 6.15 2.14
N PRO A 22 8.40 5.62 2.28
CA PRO A 22 9.54 6.03 1.47
C PRO A 22 9.63 5.34 0.10
N ALA A 23 8.66 4.50 -0.28
CA ALA A 23 8.73 3.78 -1.55
C ALA A 23 8.62 4.75 -2.75
N THR A 24 9.48 4.56 -3.74
CA THR A 24 9.37 5.29 -5.02
C THR A 24 8.31 4.65 -5.93
N LYS A 25 8.00 3.37 -5.70
CA LYS A 25 6.99 2.62 -6.45
C LYS A 25 6.33 1.55 -5.60
N ILE A 26 5.00 1.49 -5.66
CA ILE A 26 4.16 0.45 -5.02
C ILE A 26 3.28 -0.26 -6.07
N SER A 27 2.85 -1.49 -5.76
CA SER A 27 1.93 -2.28 -6.58
C SER A 27 0.49 -1.84 -6.37
N ASN A 28 -0.23 -1.56 -7.47
CA ASN A 28 -1.65 -1.21 -7.52
C ASN A 28 -2.55 -2.39 -7.92
N ASP A 29 -2.06 -3.63 -7.85
CA ASP A 29 -2.87 -4.83 -8.10
C ASP A 29 -4.05 -4.91 -7.12
N MET A 30 -5.24 -5.22 -7.63
CA MET A 30 -6.48 -5.30 -6.83
C MET A 30 -6.65 -6.64 -6.11
N GLU A 31 -5.84 -7.66 -6.40
CA GLU A 31 -5.83 -8.88 -5.57
C GLU A 31 -5.36 -8.53 -4.15
N ILE A 32 -6.20 -8.77 -3.14
CA ILE A 32 -5.91 -8.41 -1.75
C ILE A 32 -5.24 -9.52 -0.95
N TYR A 33 -4.39 -9.11 -0.01
CA TYR A 33 -3.79 -9.99 0.99
C TYR A 33 -4.71 -10.17 2.20
N ASP A 34 -4.40 -11.13 3.07
CA ASP A 34 -5.17 -11.44 4.28
C ASP A 34 -5.26 -10.29 5.29
N ASN A 35 -4.45 -9.24 5.14
CA ASN A 35 -4.41 -8.07 5.99
C ASN A 35 -4.77 -6.76 5.26
N GLU A 36 -5.47 -6.85 4.14
CA GLU A 36 -5.90 -5.71 3.34
C GLU A 36 -7.42 -5.66 3.19
N ILE A 37 -7.95 -4.48 2.89
CA ILE A 37 -9.35 -4.25 2.57
C ILE A 37 -9.41 -3.52 1.23
N LEU A 38 -10.26 -3.99 0.32
CA LEU A 38 -10.56 -3.31 -0.93
C LEU A 38 -11.82 -2.46 -0.74
N ILE A 39 -11.72 -1.17 -1.03
CA ILE A 39 -12.79 -0.20 -0.83
C ILE A 39 -13.14 0.39 -2.19
N ASP A 40 -14.42 0.35 -2.54
CA ASP A 40 -14.96 1.08 -3.69
C ASP A 40 -15.24 2.53 -3.27
N VAL A 41 -14.74 3.50 -4.03
CA VAL A 41 -14.70 4.91 -3.64
C VAL A 41 -15.36 5.77 -4.71
N ASP A 42 -16.42 6.50 -4.33
CA ASP A 42 -17.10 7.44 -5.23
C ASP A 42 -16.29 8.72 -5.47
N TYR A 43 -15.69 9.26 -4.41
CA TYR A 43 -14.88 10.49 -4.44
C TYR A 43 -13.64 10.35 -3.57
N LEU A 44 -12.46 10.61 -4.14
CA LEU A 44 -11.18 10.66 -3.44
C LEU A 44 -10.63 12.09 -3.46
N ASN A 45 -10.67 12.75 -2.30
CA ASN A 45 -10.02 14.04 -2.13
C ASN A 45 -8.55 13.82 -1.79
N ILE A 46 -7.64 14.36 -2.60
CA ILE A 46 -6.20 14.24 -2.37
C ILE A 46 -5.76 15.42 -1.51
N ASP A 47 -5.32 15.12 -0.29
CA ASP A 47 -4.54 16.03 0.54
C ASP A 47 -3.19 15.41 0.91
N SER A 48 -2.29 16.22 1.43
CA SER A 48 -1.00 15.76 1.94
C SER A 48 -0.98 15.86 3.47
N ALA A 49 -1.00 14.73 4.17
CA ALA A 49 -0.62 14.64 5.58
C ALA A 49 0.81 14.06 5.66
N SER A 50 1.80 14.90 5.92
CA SER A 50 3.19 14.46 6.15
C SER A 50 3.45 14.31 7.65
N PHE A 51 3.78 13.09 8.08
CA PHE A 51 4.47 12.86 9.35
C PHE A 51 5.98 12.95 9.07
N THR A 52 6.63 13.99 9.61
CA THR A 52 8.09 14.18 9.57
C THR A 52 8.81 13.27 10.54
#